data_AF-A0A918SMN5-F1
#
_entry.id   AF-A0A918SMN5-F1
#
_cell.length_a   1.000
_cell.length_b   1.000
_cell.length_c   1.000
_cell.angle_alpha   90.00
_cell.angle_beta   90.00
_cell.angle_gamma   90.00
#
_symmetry.space_group_name_H-M   'P 1'
#
loop_
_entity.id
_entity.type
_entity.pdbx_description
1 polymer ?
#
loop_
_entity_poly.entity_id
_entity_poly.type
_entity_poly.pdbx_seq_one_letter_code
_entity_poly.pdbx_strand_id
1 'polypeptide(L)'
;MSKELNLKSSTIEKGLDLIKDFASKLIGPTFEEVGLLISDKIKYFRFKNQINILIKAEKYVKEKNIKIKAIPTKILVPLLESASLEENEEMQDKWSYMIGNIADSQQSLQNHIFPYILSQISLNEFEKLFEFNQKEKSLIQEEVKFEKMKKDGVAFFAQEYRELFSRINGLKQEGFLIEGLEDYEYSNLERLGLIRQLPPRIVIDELEIEHFEKEGSEYYPIEAEYDPDDFGFRITSLGIKFLIACEEQRPVANEE
;
A
#
# COMPACT_ATOMS: atom_id res chain seq x y z
N MET A 1 1.96 -55.31 -0.64
CA MET A 1 2.18 -54.37 0.49
C MET A 1 2.53 -53.01 -0.09
N SER A 2 1.52 -52.16 -0.23
CA SER A 2 1.61 -50.79 -0.70
C SER A 2 2.20 -49.90 0.39
N LYS A 3 3.46 -49.48 0.21
CA LYS A 3 4.06 -48.33 0.91
C LYS A 3 3.80 -47.08 0.08
N GLU A 4 2.60 -46.56 0.14
CA GLU A 4 2.31 -45.17 -0.24
C GLU A 4 1.37 -44.59 0.82
N LEU A 5 1.62 -43.32 1.17
CA LEU A 5 0.90 -42.50 2.15
C LEU A 5 1.45 -42.57 3.59
N ASN A 6 2.26 -41.56 3.96
CA ASN A 6 2.22 -40.93 5.30
C ASN A 6 3.16 -39.71 5.48
N LEU A 7 4.05 -39.39 4.53
CA LEU A 7 5.00 -38.28 4.70
C LEU A 7 4.40 -36.87 4.54
N LYS A 8 3.28 -36.71 3.80
CA LYS A 8 2.66 -35.39 3.53
C LYS A 8 1.66 -34.93 4.59
N SER A 9 0.96 -35.86 5.27
CA SER A 9 0.02 -35.53 6.37
C SER A 9 0.76 -34.96 7.58
N SER A 10 1.88 -35.60 7.95
CA SER A 10 2.64 -35.23 9.15
C SER A 10 3.18 -33.80 9.15
N THR A 11 3.53 -33.23 7.99
CA THR A 11 4.03 -31.86 7.90
C THR A 11 2.91 -30.83 8.10
N ILE A 12 1.72 -31.12 7.57
CA ILE A 12 0.55 -30.26 7.75
C ILE A 12 0.03 -30.37 9.18
N GLU A 13 -0.06 -31.57 9.74
CA GLU A 13 -0.41 -31.79 11.14
C GLU A 13 0.52 -31.02 12.08
N LYS A 14 1.85 -31.13 11.87
CA LYS A 14 2.82 -30.32 12.61
C LYS A 14 2.62 -28.82 12.41
N GLY A 15 2.30 -28.37 11.20
CA GLY A 15 2.02 -26.97 10.91
C GLY A 15 0.77 -26.47 11.64
N LEU A 16 -0.29 -27.27 11.68
CA LEU A 16 -1.52 -27.01 12.43
C LEU A 16 -1.26 -26.91 13.93
N ASP A 17 -0.49 -27.85 14.48
CA ASP A 17 -0.11 -27.85 15.89
C ASP A 17 0.67 -26.59 16.27
N LEU A 18 1.57 -26.13 15.38
CA LEU A 18 2.35 -24.90 15.60
C LEU A 18 1.48 -23.64 15.68
N ILE A 19 0.43 -23.56 14.86
CA ILE A 19 -0.41 -22.35 14.77
C ILE A 19 -1.70 -22.42 15.60
N LYS A 20 -1.97 -23.52 16.31
CA LYS A 20 -3.26 -23.74 17.00
C LYS A 20 -3.65 -22.60 17.94
N ASP A 21 -2.70 -22.14 18.76
CA ASP A 21 -2.92 -21.05 19.71
C ASP A 21 -3.08 -19.68 19.02
N PHE A 22 -2.41 -19.49 17.88
CA PHE A 22 -2.55 -18.28 17.08
C PHE A 22 -3.89 -18.23 16.35
N ALA A 23 -4.24 -19.31 15.65
CA ALA A 23 -5.48 -19.47 14.91
C ALA A 23 -6.71 -19.33 15.84
N SER A 24 -6.69 -19.95 17.02
CA SER A 24 -7.78 -19.83 17.99
C SER A 24 -7.99 -18.40 18.51
N LYS A 25 -6.93 -17.59 18.64
CA LYS A 25 -7.02 -16.17 19.00
C LYS A 25 -7.55 -15.30 17.85
N LEU A 26 -7.22 -15.63 16.61
CA LEU A 26 -7.68 -14.89 15.42
C LEU A 26 -9.13 -15.21 15.04
N ILE A 27 -9.47 -16.50 15.04
CA ILE A 27 -10.70 -17.07 14.48
C ILE A 27 -11.75 -17.31 15.58
N GLY A 28 -11.33 -17.53 16.83
CA GLY A 28 -12.19 -18.06 17.89
C GLY A 28 -12.21 -19.61 17.90
N PRO A 29 -13.12 -20.23 18.68
CA PRO A 29 -13.12 -21.68 18.95
C PRO A 29 -13.47 -22.58 17.75
N THR A 30 -13.79 -22.01 16.58
CA THR A 30 -14.31 -22.75 15.40
C THR A 30 -13.21 -23.34 14.49
N PHE A 31 -11.93 -23.18 14.81
CA PHE A 31 -10.82 -23.66 13.95
C PHE A 31 -10.65 -25.19 13.94
N GLU A 32 -11.17 -25.91 14.94
CA GLU A 32 -10.92 -27.35 15.11
C GLU A 32 -11.58 -28.24 14.03
N GLU A 33 -12.50 -27.70 13.22
CA GLU A 33 -13.27 -28.47 12.22
C GLU A 33 -12.65 -28.51 10.80
N VAL A 34 -11.54 -27.81 10.54
CA VAL A 34 -11.00 -27.64 9.17
C VAL A 34 -10.30 -28.90 8.62
N GLY A 35 -10.06 -29.92 9.45
CA GLY A 35 -9.30 -31.13 9.08
C GLY A 35 -10.04 -32.22 8.32
N LEU A 36 -11.35 -32.10 8.08
CA LEU A 36 -12.17 -33.20 7.57
C LEU A 36 -12.53 -32.99 6.09
N LEU A 37 -11.93 -33.81 5.21
CA LEU A 37 -12.16 -33.97 3.75
C LEU A 37 -11.17 -33.27 2.80
N ILE A 38 -9.90 -33.66 2.89
CA ILE A 38 -8.93 -33.44 1.81
C ILE A 38 -9.08 -34.57 0.78
N SER A 39 -9.95 -34.41 -0.21
CA SER A 39 -10.12 -35.39 -1.31
C SER A 39 -9.57 -34.90 -2.66
N ASP A 40 -9.19 -33.62 -2.77
CA ASP A 40 -8.79 -32.97 -4.03
C ASP A 40 -7.41 -32.28 -3.87
N LYS A 41 -6.56 -32.38 -4.90
CA LYS A 41 -5.25 -31.73 -4.98
C LYS A 41 -5.35 -30.21 -4.81
N ILE A 42 -6.40 -29.59 -5.35
CA ILE A 42 -6.61 -28.13 -5.24
C ILE A 42 -6.94 -27.76 -3.79
N LYS A 43 -7.80 -28.54 -3.11
CA LYS A 43 -8.12 -28.33 -1.68
C LYS A 43 -6.89 -28.49 -0.80
N TYR A 44 -6.07 -29.51 -1.06
CA TYR A 44 -4.81 -29.73 -0.35
C TYR A 44 -3.84 -28.55 -0.55
N PHE A 45 -3.68 -28.09 -1.79
CA PHE A 45 -2.81 -26.96 -2.13
C PHE A 45 -3.23 -25.69 -1.38
N ARG A 46 -4.51 -25.31 -1.47
CA ARG A 46 -5.06 -24.13 -0.79
C ARG A 46 -4.88 -24.21 0.72
N PHE A 47 -5.17 -25.37 1.30
CA PHE A 47 -5.01 -25.58 2.73
C PHE A 47 -3.55 -25.46 3.16
N LYS A 48 -2.62 -26.08 2.42
CA LYS A 48 -1.18 -25.95 2.68
C LYS A 48 -0.73 -24.48 2.66
N ASN A 49 -1.18 -23.69 1.69
CA ASN A 49 -0.84 -22.26 1.60
C ASN A 49 -1.40 -21.47 2.78
N GLN A 50 -2.64 -21.72 3.19
CA GLN A 50 -3.23 -21.09 4.38
C GLN A 50 -2.38 -21.37 5.63
N ILE A 51 -1.98 -22.62 5.84
CA ILE A 51 -1.13 -22.99 6.98
C ILE A 51 0.22 -22.28 6.90
N ASN A 52 0.87 -22.27 5.74
CA ASN A 52 2.17 -21.60 5.56
C ASN A 52 2.09 -20.10 5.87
N ILE A 53 1.07 -19.41 5.35
CA ILE A 53 0.86 -17.98 5.57
C ILE A 53 0.54 -17.70 7.04
N LEU A 54 -0.24 -18.55 7.71
CA LEU A 54 -0.51 -18.42 9.13
C LEU A 54 0.74 -18.64 9.99
N ILE A 55 1.61 -19.59 9.63
CA ILE A 55 2.91 -19.80 10.30
C ILE A 55 3.79 -18.55 10.16
N LYS A 56 3.89 -17.99 8.94
CA LYS A 56 4.63 -16.75 8.67
C LYS A 56 4.06 -15.58 9.48
N ALA A 57 2.74 -15.42 9.52
CA ALA A 57 2.06 -14.38 10.27
C ALA A 57 2.30 -14.52 11.79
N GLU A 58 2.24 -15.73 12.33
CA GLU A 58 2.52 -15.98 13.75
C GLU A 58 3.96 -15.62 14.10
N LYS A 59 4.92 -16.05 13.26
CA LYS A 59 6.34 -15.72 13.43
C LYS A 59 6.54 -14.21 13.43
N TYR A 60 5.97 -13.51 12.45
CA TYR A 60 6.00 -12.05 12.36
C TYR A 60 5.44 -11.37 13.62
N VAL A 61 4.26 -11.79 14.08
CA VAL A 61 3.61 -11.26 15.30
C VAL A 61 4.49 -11.45 16.54
N LYS A 62 5.12 -12.63 16.68
CA LYS A 62 6.05 -12.94 17.77
C LYS A 62 7.31 -12.07 17.70
N GLU A 63 7.94 -11.97 16.53
CA GLU A 63 9.16 -11.20 16.31
C GLU A 63 8.97 -9.70 16.57
N LYS A 64 7.78 -9.16 16.28
CA LYS A 64 7.44 -7.75 16.51
C LYS A 64 6.72 -7.46 17.82
N ASN A 65 6.52 -8.47 18.68
CA ASN A 65 5.77 -8.35 19.94
C ASN A 65 4.37 -7.73 19.77
N ILE A 66 3.68 -8.07 18.68
CA ILE A 66 2.35 -7.51 18.38
C ILE A 66 1.31 -8.13 19.33
N LYS A 67 0.57 -7.27 20.04
CA LYS A 67 -0.57 -7.69 20.86
C LYS A 67 -1.79 -7.92 19.97
N ILE A 68 -2.16 -9.18 19.76
CA ILE A 68 -3.25 -9.53 18.85
C ILE A 68 -4.65 -9.47 19.47
N LYS A 69 -5.65 -9.13 18.65
CA LYS A 69 -7.09 -9.23 18.90
C LYS A 69 -7.75 -10.07 17.80
N ALA A 70 -8.96 -10.56 18.08
CA ALA A 70 -9.75 -11.30 17.09
C ALA A 70 -10.02 -10.46 15.83
N ILE A 71 -9.97 -11.10 14.66
CA ILE A 71 -10.29 -10.47 13.39
C ILE A 71 -11.76 -10.78 13.07
N PRO A 72 -12.60 -9.77 12.77
CA PRO A 72 -13.97 -10.01 12.34
C PRO A 72 -14.04 -10.97 11.16
N THR A 73 -14.97 -11.93 11.20
CA THR A 73 -15.12 -12.97 10.17
C THR A 73 -15.28 -12.41 8.76
N LYS A 74 -15.94 -11.24 8.62
CA LYS A 74 -16.11 -10.50 7.36
C LYS A 74 -14.77 -10.09 6.71
N ILE A 75 -13.70 -9.98 7.50
CA ILE A 75 -12.35 -9.67 7.02
C ILE A 75 -11.55 -10.97 6.91
N LEU A 76 -11.61 -11.80 7.95
CA LEU A 76 -10.79 -12.99 8.08
C LEU A 76 -11.06 -14.04 6.99
N VAL A 77 -12.34 -14.26 6.64
CA VAL A 77 -12.69 -15.26 5.62
C VAL A 77 -12.17 -14.84 4.25
N PRO A 78 -12.47 -13.64 3.70
CA PRO A 78 -11.89 -13.20 2.43
C PRO A 78 -10.36 -13.21 2.44
N LEU A 79 -9.74 -12.83 3.56
CA LEU A 79 -8.29 -12.85 3.70
C LEU A 79 -7.73 -14.25 3.52
N LEU A 80 -8.19 -15.23 4.31
CA LEU A 80 -7.68 -16.60 4.25
C LEU A 80 -8.03 -17.30 2.93
N GLU A 81 -9.19 -16.99 2.34
CA GLU A 81 -9.57 -17.55 1.05
C GLU A 81 -8.69 -17.04 -0.09
N SER A 82 -8.48 -15.72 -0.18
CA SER A 82 -7.64 -15.12 -1.22
C SER A 82 -6.17 -15.51 -1.03
N ALA A 83 -5.65 -15.43 0.20
CA ALA A 83 -4.28 -15.82 0.53
C ALA A 83 -3.99 -17.29 0.17
N SER A 84 -4.99 -18.18 0.26
CA SER A 84 -4.83 -19.60 -0.08
C SER A 84 -4.44 -19.86 -1.53
N LEU A 85 -4.72 -18.92 -2.42
CA LEU A 85 -4.46 -19.01 -3.86
C LEU A 85 -3.10 -18.42 -4.24
N GLU A 86 -2.41 -17.75 -3.31
CA GLU A 86 -1.14 -17.08 -3.60
C GLU A 86 0.01 -18.08 -3.74
N GLU A 87 0.71 -18.02 -4.88
CA GLU A 87 1.84 -18.89 -5.20
C GLU A 87 3.18 -18.18 -5.03
N ASN A 88 3.21 -16.85 -5.19
CA ASN A 88 4.43 -16.08 -5.07
C ASN A 88 4.83 -15.93 -3.60
N GLU A 89 6.07 -16.31 -3.26
CA GLU A 89 6.54 -16.34 -1.87
C GLU A 89 6.57 -14.94 -1.22
N GLU A 90 6.91 -13.90 -1.99
CA GLU A 90 6.94 -12.52 -1.50
C GLU A 90 5.54 -11.97 -1.28
N MET A 91 4.59 -12.33 -2.13
CA MET A 91 3.17 -12.00 -1.92
C MET A 91 2.59 -12.74 -0.72
N GLN A 92 2.99 -14.00 -0.47
CA GLN A 92 2.63 -14.70 0.76
C GLN A 92 3.16 -13.98 2.01
N ASP A 93 4.31 -13.31 1.93
CA ASP A 93 4.79 -12.47 3.02
C ASP A 93 3.88 -11.24 3.22
N LYS A 94 3.43 -10.58 2.14
CA LYS A 94 2.47 -9.47 2.25
C LYS A 94 1.15 -9.88 2.90
N TRP A 95 0.63 -11.07 2.55
CA TRP A 95 -0.53 -11.65 3.21
C TRP A 95 -0.27 -11.90 4.70
N SER A 96 0.91 -12.41 5.04
CA SER A 96 1.30 -12.71 6.42
C SER A 96 1.40 -11.44 7.27
N TYR A 97 2.01 -10.39 6.73
CA TYR A 97 2.06 -9.07 7.35
C TYR A 97 0.67 -8.47 7.53
N MET A 98 -0.20 -8.59 6.51
CA MET A 98 -1.60 -8.15 6.61
C MET A 98 -2.34 -8.83 7.75
N ILE A 99 -2.19 -10.14 7.93
CA ILE A 99 -2.81 -10.85 9.07
C ILE A 99 -2.35 -10.26 10.39
N GLY A 100 -1.03 -10.12 10.58
CA GLY A 100 -0.46 -9.60 11.82
C GLY A 100 -0.89 -8.15 12.11
N ASN A 101 -0.88 -7.29 11.09
CA ASN A 101 -1.22 -5.87 11.21
C ASN A 101 -2.72 -5.63 11.43
N ILE A 102 -3.59 -6.42 10.80
CA ILE A 102 -5.04 -6.38 11.04
C ILE A 102 -5.40 -6.96 12.42
N ALA A 103 -4.65 -7.96 12.88
CA ALA A 103 -4.78 -8.52 14.22
C ALA A 103 -4.25 -7.59 15.31
N ASP A 104 -3.43 -6.59 14.99
CA ASP A 104 -2.83 -5.70 15.98
C ASP A 104 -3.90 -4.91 16.75
N SER A 105 -3.92 -5.09 18.07
CA SER A 105 -4.83 -4.41 18.98
C SER A 105 -4.59 -2.90 19.05
N GLN A 106 -3.36 -2.44 18.83
CA GLN A 106 -2.96 -1.04 18.88
C GLN A 106 -3.26 -0.28 17.59
N GLN A 107 -3.62 -0.99 16.52
CA GLN A 107 -3.91 -0.40 15.23
C GLN A 107 -5.41 -0.49 14.88
N SER A 108 -5.85 0.50 14.11
CA SER A 108 -7.18 0.55 13.53
C SER A 108 -7.13 0.21 12.03
N LEU A 109 -6.59 -0.97 11.71
CA LEU A 109 -6.46 -1.48 10.33
C LEU A 109 -7.47 -2.56 9.96
N GLN A 110 -8.43 -2.89 10.84
CA GLN A 110 -9.51 -3.84 10.54
C GLN A 110 -10.49 -3.27 9.50
N ASN A 111 -10.08 -3.26 8.24
CA ASN A 111 -10.91 -2.89 7.10
C ASN A 111 -10.97 -4.05 6.10
N HIS A 112 -12.19 -4.46 5.77
CA HIS A 112 -12.47 -5.52 4.82
C HIS A 112 -11.97 -5.27 3.39
N ILE A 113 -11.64 -4.03 3.01
CA ILE A 113 -11.19 -3.72 1.64
C ILE A 113 -9.79 -4.28 1.33
N PHE A 114 -8.89 -4.35 2.31
CA PHE A 114 -7.48 -4.67 2.07
C PHE A 114 -7.25 -6.08 1.51
N PRO A 115 -7.91 -7.14 2.00
CA PRO A 115 -7.85 -8.46 1.36
C PRO A 115 -8.23 -8.43 -0.12
N TYR A 116 -9.26 -7.68 -0.49
CA TYR A 116 -9.69 -7.61 -1.89
C TYR A 116 -8.69 -6.86 -2.76
N ILE A 117 -8.06 -5.80 -2.23
CA ILE A 117 -7.01 -5.06 -2.93
C ILE A 117 -5.79 -5.96 -3.16
N LEU A 118 -5.29 -6.65 -2.12
CA LEU A 118 -4.11 -7.50 -2.26
C LEU A 118 -4.34 -8.67 -3.21
N SER A 119 -5.59 -9.17 -3.31
CA SER A 119 -5.95 -10.21 -4.28
C SER A 119 -6.02 -9.75 -5.74
N GLN A 120 -5.95 -8.44 -6.00
CA GLN A 120 -6.15 -7.84 -7.32
C GLN A 120 -4.93 -7.07 -7.82
N ILE A 121 -3.78 -7.22 -7.15
CA ILE A 121 -2.55 -6.51 -7.47
C ILE A 121 -1.42 -7.53 -7.67
N SER A 122 -0.57 -7.29 -8.65
CA SER A 122 0.65 -8.06 -8.89
C SER A 122 1.76 -7.66 -7.91
N LEU A 123 2.82 -8.46 -7.83
CA LEU A 123 4.01 -8.09 -7.07
C LEU A 123 4.65 -6.80 -7.63
N ASN A 124 4.74 -6.67 -8.97
CA ASN A 124 5.27 -5.48 -9.62
C ASN A 124 4.46 -4.23 -9.23
N GLU A 125 3.14 -4.28 -9.39
CA GLU A 125 2.24 -3.17 -9.01
C GLU A 125 2.39 -2.78 -7.54
N PHE A 126 2.55 -3.77 -6.63
CA PHE A 126 2.81 -3.50 -5.21
C PHE A 126 4.13 -2.77 -4.99
N GLU A 127 5.22 -3.22 -5.62
CA GLU A 127 6.54 -2.58 -5.53
C GLU A 127 6.52 -1.16 -6.07
N LYS A 128 5.80 -0.93 -7.18
CA LYS A 128 5.66 0.40 -7.80
C LYS A 128 4.80 1.32 -6.95
N LEU A 129 3.76 0.80 -6.29
CA LEU A 129 3.00 1.54 -5.28
C LEU A 129 3.87 1.93 -4.08
N PHE A 130 4.79 1.06 -3.67
CA PHE A 130 5.77 1.39 -2.65
C PHE A 130 6.70 2.53 -3.11
N GLU A 131 7.17 2.51 -4.36
CA GLU A 131 7.96 3.61 -4.93
C GLU A 131 7.19 4.94 -4.90
N PHE A 132 5.91 4.95 -5.28
CA PHE A 132 5.04 6.12 -5.14
C PHE A 132 5.03 6.67 -3.71
N ASN A 133 4.87 5.80 -2.71
CA ASN A 133 4.88 6.19 -1.29
C ASN A 133 6.22 6.82 -0.87
N GLN A 134 7.34 6.32 -1.41
CA GLN A 134 8.67 6.84 -1.11
C GLN A 134 8.88 8.23 -1.73
N LYS A 135 8.44 8.45 -2.97
CA LYS A 135 8.46 9.77 -3.61
C LYS A 135 7.55 10.77 -2.88
N GLU A 136 6.36 10.34 -2.48
CA GLU A 136 5.42 11.14 -1.70
C GLU A 136 5.99 11.58 -0.36
N LYS A 137 6.67 10.68 0.38
CA LYS A 137 7.36 11.03 1.63
C LYS A 137 8.47 12.06 1.42
N SER A 138 9.26 11.92 0.36
CA SER A 138 10.31 12.88 0.02
C SER A 138 9.74 14.27 -0.27
N LEU A 139 8.64 14.35 -1.01
CA LEU A 139 7.93 15.61 -1.25
C LEU A 139 7.46 16.25 0.05
N ILE A 140 6.82 15.49 0.94
CA ILE A 140 6.37 16.00 2.25
C ILE A 140 7.55 16.53 3.08
N GLN A 141 8.71 15.88 3.04
CA GLN A 141 9.92 16.35 3.73
C GLN A 141 10.43 17.68 3.15
N GLU A 142 10.43 17.83 1.82
CA GLU A 142 10.76 19.09 1.16
C GLU A 142 9.78 20.20 1.55
N GLU A 143 8.48 19.92 1.63
CA GLU A 143 7.45 20.87 2.10
C GLU A 143 7.69 21.31 3.54
N VAL A 144 8.01 20.38 4.44
CA VAL A 144 8.32 20.69 5.84
C VAL A 144 9.57 21.57 5.94
N LYS A 145 10.61 21.27 5.14
CA LYS A 145 11.82 22.10 5.06
C LYS A 145 11.47 23.52 4.56
N PHE A 146 10.65 23.62 3.52
CA PHE A 146 10.21 24.88 2.94
C PHE A 146 9.43 25.74 3.96
N GLU A 147 8.47 25.14 4.67
CA GLU A 147 7.70 25.84 5.71
C GLU A 147 8.57 26.29 6.88
N LYS A 148 9.61 25.54 7.23
CA LYS A 148 10.59 25.96 8.23
C LYS A 148 11.39 27.18 7.76
N MET A 149 11.92 27.15 6.54
CA MET A 149 12.65 28.29 5.97
C MET A 149 11.80 29.56 5.92
N LYS A 150 10.53 29.43 5.56
CA LYS A 150 9.56 30.52 5.55
C LYS A 150 9.36 31.12 6.95
N LYS A 151 9.26 30.28 7.99
CA LYS A 151 9.15 30.71 9.39
C LYS A 151 10.43 31.37 9.92
N ASP A 152 11.58 30.88 9.50
CA ASP A 152 12.89 31.40 9.88
C ASP A 152 13.23 32.73 9.17
N GLY A 153 12.34 33.23 8.30
CA GLY A 153 12.50 34.52 7.61
C GLY A 153 13.54 34.48 6.49
N VAL A 154 13.84 33.30 5.94
CA VAL A 154 14.74 33.18 4.79
C VAL A 154 14.19 34.00 3.62
N ALA A 155 15.00 34.92 3.10
CA ALA A 155 14.57 35.87 2.08
C ALA A 155 14.13 35.15 0.79
N PHE A 156 13.01 35.60 0.20
CA PHE A 156 12.48 35.07 -1.07
C PHE A 156 13.52 35.11 -2.22
N PHE A 157 14.45 36.07 -2.21
CA PHE A 157 15.50 36.19 -3.22
C PHE A 157 16.64 35.18 -3.04
N ALA A 158 16.72 34.49 -1.89
CA ALA A 158 17.70 33.44 -1.67
C ALA A 158 17.51 32.36 -2.73
N GLN A 159 18.58 32.02 -3.42
CA GLN A 159 18.56 31.05 -4.52
C GLN A 159 17.98 29.70 -4.06
N GLU A 160 18.44 29.20 -2.90
CA GLU A 160 17.95 27.94 -2.32
C GLU A 160 16.42 27.95 -2.09
N TYR A 161 15.86 29.10 -1.65
CA TYR A 161 14.42 29.24 -1.44
C TYR A 161 13.65 29.12 -2.76
N ARG A 162 14.10 29.80 -3.81
CA ARG A 162 13.44 29.79 -5.14
C ARG A 162 13.52 28.42 -5.80
N GLU A 163 14.68 27.76 -5.73
CA GLU A 163 14.87 26.42 -6.28
C GLU A 163 13.97 25.40 -5.59
N LEU A 164 13.89 25.44 -4.25
CA LEU A 164 13.03 24.55 -3.48
C LEU A 164 11.54 24.81 -3.77
N PHE A 165 11.13 26.08 -3.82
CA PHE A 165 9.75 26.45 -4.17
C PHE A 165 9.35 25.98 -5.56
N SER A 166 10.21 26.22 -6.56
CA SER A 166 9.97 25.81 -7.95
C SER A 166 9.83 24.29 -8.05
N ARG A 167 10.73 23.54 -7.41
CA ARG A 167 10.69 22.07 -7.37
C ARG A 167 9.42 21.53 -6.73
N ILE A 168 9.05 22.03 -5.54
CA ILE A 168 7.84 21.58 -4.84
C ILE A 168 6.60 21.85 -5.69
N ASN A 169 6.50 23.02 -6.30
CA ASN A 169 5.35 23.36 -7.14
C ASN A 169 5.29 22.52 -8.41
N GLY A 170 6.43 22.27 -9.06
CA GLY A 170 6.51 21.33 -10.19
C GLY A 170 5.98 19.97 -9.78
N LEU A 171 6.55 19.34 -8.74
CA LEU A 171 6.11 18.03 -8.26
C LEU A 171 4.62 17.98 -7.83
N LYS A 172 4.07 19.09 -7.32
CA LYS A 172 2.64 19.17 -6.96
C LYS A 172 1.72 19.14 -8.16
N GLN A 173 2.11 19.78 -9.25
CA GLN A 173 1.34 19.87 -10.49
C GLN A 173 1.52 18.60 -11.33
N GLU A 174 2.77 18.12 -11.40
CA GLU A 174 3.18 16.99 -12.23
C GLU A 174 2.83 15.64 -11.60
N GLY A 175 2.96 15.51 -10.29
CA GLY A 175 2.91 14.21 -9.62
C GLY A 175 4.11 13.35 -10.02
N PHE A 176 3.88 12.04 -10.14
CA PHE A 176 4.93 11.09 -10.45
C PHE A 176 4.49 10.15 -11.57
N LEU A 177 5.43 9.91 -12.50
CA LEU A 177 5.42 8.75 -13.37
C LEU A 177 6.53 7.80 -12.87
N ILE A 178 6.17 6.54 -12.71
CA ILE A 178 7.05 5.47 -12.24
C ILE A 178 7.39 4.58 -13.44
N GLU A 179 8.69 4.40 -13.67
CA GLU A 179 9.18 3.52 -14.72
C GLU A 179 8.87 2.04 -14.40
N GLY A 180 8.55 1.25 -15.42
CA GLY A 180 8.24 -0.17 -15.26
C GLY A 180 6.83 -0.48 -14.77
N LEU A 181 5.91 0.48 -14.87
CA LEU A 181 4.47 0.23 -14.87
C LEU A 181 3.94 0.35 -16.30
N GLU A 182 3.16 -0.63 -16.74
CA GLU A 182 2.40 -0.56 -17.99
C GLU A 182 1.08 0.23 -17.81
N ASP A 183 0.52 0.77 -18.90
CA ASP A 183 -0.70 1.62 -18.85
C ASP A 183 -1.89 0.92 -18.18
N TYR A 184 -2.03 -0.40 -18.36
CA TYR A 184 -3.09 -1.16 -17.73
C TYR A 184 -2.86 -1.36 -16.21
N GLU A 185 -1.61 -1.40 -15.77
CA GLU A 185 -1.24 -1.48 -14.35
C GLU A 185 -1.53 -0.14 -13.66
N TYR A 186 -1.22 0.99 -14.32
CA TYR A 186 -1.69 2.31 -13.88
C TYR A 186 -3.21 2.35 -13.72
N SER A 187 -3.93 1.89 -14.75
CA SER A 187 -5.38 1.83 -14.75
C SER A 187 -5.92 0.95 -13.61
N ASN A 188 -5.25 -0.16 -13.30
CA ASN A 188 -5.64 -1.05 -12.21
C ASN A 188 -5.40 -0.41 -10.84
N LEU A 189 -4.22 0.18 -10.61
CA LEU A 189 -3.89 0.89 -9.37
C LEU A 189 -4.86 2.06 -9.12
N GLU A 190 -5.23 2.80 -10.17
CA GLU A 190 -6.22 3.87 -10.09
C GLU A 190 -7.64 3.33 -9.82
N ARG A 191 -8.07 2.28 -10.53
CA ARG A 191 -9.35 1.61 -10.31
C ARG A 191 -9.49 1.08 -8.88
N LEU A 192 -8.40 0.59 -8.29
CA LEU A 192 -8.34 0.16 -6.89
C LEU A 192 -8.28 1.34 -5.90
N GLY A 193 -8.16 2.57 -6.41
CA GLY A 193 -8.08 3.80 -5.62
C GLY A 193 -6.77 3.97 -4.87
N LEU A 194 -5.70 3.27 -5.27
CA LEU A 194 -4.39 3.30 -4.61
C LEU A 194 -3.56 4.51 -5.05
N ILE A 195 -3.76 4.94 -6.30
CA ILE A 195 -3.23 6.17 -6.87
C ILE A 195 -4.38 7.01 -7.45
N ARG A 196 -4.11 8.27 -7.73
CA ARG A 196 -5.02 9.18 -8.44
C ARG A 196 -4.25 9.91 -9.54
N GLN A 197 -4.86 10.03 -10.71
CA GLN A 197 -4.38 10.92 -11.76
C GLN A 197 -4.52 12.39 -11.31
N LEU A 198 -3.51 13.20 -11.63
CA LEU A 198 -3.56 14.65 -11.48
C LEU A 198 -4.13 15.30 -12.74
N PRO A 199 -4.74 16.50 -12.63
CA PRO A 199 -5.14 17.23 -13.81
C PRO A 199 -3.92 17.52 -14.70
N PRO A 200 -4.11 17.54 -16.04
CA PRO A 200 -3.03 17.90 -16.94
C PRO A 200 -2.53 19.33 -16.67
N ARG A 201 -1.27 19.60 -16.99
CA ARG A 201 -0.73 20.95 -16.84
C ARG A 201 -1.42 21.92 -17.79
N ILE A 202 -1.87 23.03 -17.22
CA ILE A 202 -2.40 24.16 -17.97
C ILE A 202 -1.26 25.16 -18.15
N VAL A 203 -0.88 25.39 -19.40
CA VAL A 203 0.05 26.45 -19.79
C VAL A 203 -0.77 27.70 -20.05
N ILE A 204 -0.36 28.79 -19.40
CA ILE A 204 -0.93 30.11 -19.60
C ILE A 204 0.16 30.94 -20.27
N ASP A 205 -0.14 31.48 -21.45
CA ASP A 205 0.80 32.36 -22.14
C ASP A 205 1.08 33.63 -21.30
N GLU A 206 2.34 34.07 -21.30
CA GLU A 206 2.75 35.25 -20.53
C GLU A 206 2.03 36.50 -21.06
N LEU A 207 1.31 37.17 -20.15
CA LEU A 207 0.71 38.47 -20.41
C LEU A 207 1.78 39.56 -20.35
N GLU A 208 2.22 40.06 -21.50
CA GLU A 208 2.93 41.34 -21.57
C GLU A 208 1.91 42.49 -21.52
N ILE A 209 1.83 43.17 -20.36
CA ILE A 209 0.96 44.34 -20.18
C ILE A 209 1.83 45.60 -20.23
N GLU A 210 1.88 46.27 -21.39
CA GLU A 210 2.45 47.61 -21.49
C GLU A 210 1.53 48.63 -20.78
N HIS A 211 1.95 49.17 -19.64
CA HIS A 211 1.20 50.20 -18.94
C HIS A 211 1.26 51.54 -19.69
N PHE A 212 0.25 51.83 -20.51
CA PHE A 212 -0.03 53.20 -20.95
C PHE A 212 -1.01 53.85 -19.99
N GLU A 213 -0.67 55.02 -19.45
CA GLU A 213 -1.58 55.84 -18.64
C GLU A 213 -2.86 56.16 -19.45
N LYS A 214 -3.91 55.35 -19.31
CA LYS A 214 -5.24 55.62 -19.88
C LYS A 214 -6.31 55.35 -18.84
N GLU A 215 -7.23 56.31 -18.70
CA GLU A 215 -8.47 56.14 -17.93
C GLU A 215 -9.37 55.12 -18.63
N GLY A 216 -9.41 53.89 -18.10
CA GLY A 216 -10.30 52.81 -18.56
C GLY A 216 -9.84 51.43 -18.07
N SER A 217 -10.76 50.46 -18.02
CA SER A 217 -10.42 49.05 -17.77
C SER A 217 -10.18 48.33 -19.10
N GLU A 218 -8.97 47.84 -19.32
CA GLU A 218 -8.63 46.99 -20.48
C GLU A 218 -8.81 45.50 -20.12
N TYR A 219 -9.43 44.75 -21.02
CA TYR A 219 -9.59 43.30 -20.92
C TYR A 219 -8.63 42.62 -21.89
N TYR A 220 -7.71 41.83 -21.35
CA TYR A 220 -6.78 41.01 -22.13
C TYR A 220 -7.25 39.55 -22.07
N PRO A 221 -7.66 38.93 -23.20
CA PRO A 221 -7.99 37.52 -23.21
C PRO A 221 -6.73 36.72 -22.93
N ILE A 222 -6.78 35.89 -21.88
CA ILE A 222 -5.74 34.92 -21.58
C ILE A 222 -6.13 33.63 -22.28
N GLU A 223 -5.31 33.17 -23.21
CA GLU A 223 -5.44 31.84 -23.80
C GLU A 223 -4.75 30.82 -22.87
N ALA A 224 -5.42 29.69 -22.66
CA ALA A 224 -4.93 28.61 -21.81
C ALA A 224 -4.92 27.33 -22.65
N GLU A 225 -3.76 26.72 -22.76
CA GLU A 225 -3.57 25.46 -23.46
C GLU A 225 -3.24 24.35 -22.46
N TYR A 226 -3.58 23.11 -22.79
CA TYR A 226 -3.16 21.95 -22.01
C TYR A 226 -2.92 20.75 -22.93
N ASP A 227 -1.90 19.97 -22.61
CA ASP A 227 -1.68 18.66 -23.20
C ASP A 227 -2.49 17.64 -22.37
N PRO A 228 -3.51 16.96 -22.94
CA PRO A 228 -4.33 16.00 -22.21
C PRO A 228 -3.54 14.81 -21.67
N ASP A 229 -2.34 14.55 -22.21
CA ASP A 229 -1.47 13.43 -21.84
C ASP A 229 -0.33 13.85 -20.89
N ASP A 230 -0.12 15.15 -20.63
CA ASP A 230 0.85 15.66 -19.65
C ASP A 230 0.26 15.69 -18.23
N PHE A 231 0.12 14.50 -17.67
CA PHE A 231 -0.29 14.28 -16.28
C PHE A 231 0.62 13.25 -15.60
N GLY A 232 0.56 13.23 -14.27
CA GLY A 232 1.14 12.17 -13.48
C GLY A 232 0.22 11.73 -12.35
N PHE A 233 0.72 10.84 -11.51
CA PHE A 233 -0.08 10.19 -10.48
C PHE A 233 0.47 10.51 -9.09
N ARG A 234 -0.41 10.48 -8.09
CA ARG A 234 -0.01 10.49 -6.68
C ARG A 234 -0.69 9.38 -5.92
N ILE A 235 0.01 8.83 -4.94
CA ILE A 235 -0.56 7.83 -4.04
C ILE A 235 -1.69 8.46 -3.21
N THR A 236 -2.74 7.68 -2.96
CA THR A 236 -3.86 8.11 -2.13
C THR A 236 -3.63 7.72 -0.67
N SER A 237 -4.47 8.25 0.22
CA SER A 237 -4.50 7.81 1.62
C SER A 237 -4.86 6.32 1.75
N LEU A 238 -5.69 5.79 0.86
CA LEU A 238 -6.01 4.37 0.78
C LEU A 238 -4.77 3.56 0.40
N GLY A 239 -4.02 3.99 -0.62
CA GLY A 239 -2.77 3.36 -1.04
C GLY A 239 -1.74 3.31 0.10
N ILE A 240 -1.56 4.41 0.82
CA ILE A 240 -0.66 4.46 1.99
C ILE A 240 -1.11 3.50 3.09
N LYS A 241 -2.41 3.49 3.44
CA LYS A 241 -2.94 2.59 4.48
C LYS A 241 -2.87 1.13 4.08
N PHE A 242 -3.08 0.83 2.80
CA PHE A 242 -2.93 -0.50 2.23
C PHE A 242 -1.49 -1.00 2.35
N LEU A 243 -0.49 -0.19 1.97
CA LEU A 243 0.92 -0.53 2.15
C LEU A 243 1.24 -0.81 3.63
N ILE A 244 0.80 0.05 4.55
CA ILE A 244 1.00 -0.17 5.99
C ILE A 244 0.40 -1.51 6.45
N ALA A 245 -0.76 -1.91 5.90
CA ALA A 245 -1.33 -3.21 6.21
C ALA A 245 -0.46 -4.36 5.69
N CYS A 246 0.13 -4.22 4.50
CA CYS A 246 0.88 -5.29 3.82
C CYS A 246 2.38 -5.34 4.14
N GLU A 247 2.92 -4.38 4.91
CA GLU A 247 4.34 -4.28 5.19
C GLU A 247 4.71 -4.74 6.59
N GLU A 248 5.94 -5.24 6.71
CA GLU A 248 6.54 -5.56 8.00
C GLU A 248 6.64 -4.30 8.86
N GLN A 249 6.10 -4.33 10.07
CA GLN A 249 6.30 -3.25 11.01
C GLN A 249 7.79 -3.14 11.37
N ARG A 250 8.28 -1.90 11.38
CA ARG A 250 9.60 -1.63 11.99
C ARG A 250 9.53 -2.06 13.46
N PRO A 251 10.60 -2.67 14.00
CA PRO A 251 10.62 -2.99 15.42
C PRO A 251 10.32 -1.72 16.21
N VAL A 252 9.40 -1.81 17.16
CA VAL A 252 9.24 -0.77 18.17
C VAL A 252 10.60 -0.68 18.85
N ALA A 253 11.32 0.43 18.64
CA ALA A 253 12.52 0.68 19.44
C ALA A 253 12.05 0.58 20.89
N ASN A 254 12.64 -0.36 21.65
CA ASN A 254 12.34 -0.47 23.06
C ASN A 254 12.53 0.93 23.65
N GLU A 255 11.43 1.53 24.11
CA GLU A 255 11.50 2.69 24.98
C GLU A 255 12.17 2.20 26.27
N GLU A 256 13.50 2.39 26.34
CA GLU A 256 14.27 2.40 27.58
C GLU A 256 14.15 3.76 28.27
#